data_AF-A0A7C5SCV8-F1
#
_entry.id   AF-A0A7C5SCV8-F1
#
_cell.length_a   1.000
_cell.length_b   1.000
_cell.length_c   1.000
_cell.angle_alpha   90.00
_cell.angle_beta   90.00
_cell.angle_gamma   90.00
#
_symmetry.space_group_name_H-M   'P 1'
#
loop_
_entity.id
_entity.type
_entity.pdbx_description
1 polymer ?
#
loop_
_entity_poly.entity_id
_entity_poly.type
_entity_poly.pdbx_seq_one_letter_code
_entity_poly.pdbx_strand_id
1 'polypeptide(L)'
;MKSLFAATCISIVVLSFAGCKGKEKTRLYSTKEGKVEVKESGGEMQEMKITTKEGTATFRTGEISEDIKPFVYPGASRKEGGAWSIQTNKEKAGGISSTYLSTKDDIDRVIAYYKESLKDKKPEYAEMTTPNGKMASFTVKEPDRGGVTIVLNEIPQGKGTEIHITKVIR
;
A
#
# COMPACT_ATOMS: atom_id res chain seq x y z
N MET A 1 -6.09 0.52 45.66
CA MET A 1 -7.06 0.52 44.54
C MET A 1 -7.86 1.80 44.56
N LYS A 2 -7.51 2.79 43.73
CA LYS A 2 -8.38 3.92 43.36
C LYS A 2 -8.09 4.26 41.90
N SER A 3 -9.01 3.84 41.05
CA SER A 3 -9.14 4.17 39.63
C SER A 3 -9.48 5.64 39.46
N LEU A 4 -8.71 6.37 38.65
CA LEU A 4 -9.11 7.65 38.08
C LEU A 4 -8.72 7.66 36.60
N PHE A 5 -9.67 7.26 35.75
CA PHE A 5 -9.58 7.42 34.30
C PHE A 5 -9.71 8.91 33.98
N ALA A 6 -8.59 9.59 33.72
CA ALA A 6 -8.58 10.95 33.20
C ALA A 6 -8.76 10.89 31.67
N ALA A 7 -10.01 11.03 31.23
CA ALA A 7 -10.37 11.27 29.84
C ALA A 7 -9.69 12.58 29.37
N THR A 8 -8.60 12.44 28.62
CA THR A 8 -7.87 13.58 28.06
C THR A 8 -8.58 14.00 26.77
N CYS A 9 -9.37 15.07 26.84
CA CYS A 9 -9.97 15.72 25.68
C CYS A 9 -8.89 16.16 24.69
N ILE A 10 -8.89 15.59 23.49
CA ILE A 10 -8.09 16.03 22.36
C ILE A 10 -8.80 17.23 21.74
N SER A 11 -8.32 18.44 22.02
CA SER A 11 -8.82 19.66 21.39
C SER A 11 -8.30 19.77 19.95
N ILE A 12 -9.15 19.46 18.97
CA ILE A 12 -8.86 19.57 17.53
C ILE A 12 -9.18 21.01 17.08
N VAL A 13 -8.15 21.81 16.79
CA VAL A 13 -8.33 23.14 16.16
C VAL A 13 -8.37 22.97 14.65
N VAL A 14 -9.53 23.19 14.03
CA VAL A 14 -9.75 23.11 12.57
C VAL A 14 -9.62 24.51 11.97
N LEU A 15 -8.57 24.77 11.20
CA LEU A 15 -8.42 25.99 10.41
C LEU A 15 -8.98 25.74 9.00
N SER A 16 -10.22 26.18 8.77
CA SER A 16 -10.91 26.06 7.47
C SER A 16 -10.71 27.34 6.65
N PHE A 17 -9.85 27.33 5.64
CA PHE A 17 -9.84 28.38 4.61
C PHE A 17 -10.86 28.03 3.51
N ALA A 18 -11.93 28.81 3.44
CA ALA A 18 -12.99 28.66 2.44
C ALA A 18 -12.58 29.29 1.09
N GLY A 19 -12.59 28.48 0.03
CA GLY A 19 -12.44 28.93 -1.36
C GLY A 19 -13.05 27.91 -2.32
N CYS A 20 -14.27 28.18 -2.79
CA CYS A 20 -15.08 27.31 -3.66
C CYS A 20 -14.39 26.92 -4.98
N LYS A 21 -14.37 25.60 -5.26
CA LYS A 21 -14.36 24.87 -6.55
C LYS A 21 -13.56 23.58 -6.35
N GLY A 22 -14.19 22.45 -6.02
CA GLY A 22 -13.64 21.08 -6.16
C GLY A 22 -12.16 20.83 -5.84
N LYS A 23 -11.57 21.62 -4.93
CA LYS A 23 -10.12 21.76 -4.75
C LYS A 23 -9.62 20.79 -3.70
N GLU A 24 -8.46 20.20 -3.96
CA GLU A 24 -7.66 19.49 -2.97
C GLU A 24 -7.73 20.18 -1.61
N LYS A 25 -8.15 19.43 -0.58
CA LYS A 25 -8.25 19.93 0.79
C LYS A 25 -7.05 19.42 1.57
N THR A 26 -6.22 20.32 2.08
CA THR A 26 -5.18 19.97 3.04
C THR A 26 -5.66 20.32 4.44
N ARG A 27 -5.80 19.32 5.31
CA ARG A 27 -6.13 19.49 6.74
C ARG A 27 -4.88 19.30 7.58
N LEU A 28 -4.64 20.23 8.48
CA LEU A 28 -3.49 20.21 9.38
C LEU A 28 -3.98 20.03 10.81
N TYR A 29 -3.44 19.04 11.49
CA TYR A 29 -3.71 18.76 12.89
C TYR A 29 -2.41 18.88 13.67
N SER A 30 -2.45 19.63 14.77
CA SER A 30 -1.34 19.70 15.73
C SER A 30 -1.68 18.82 16.92
N THR A 31 -0.79 17.91 17.28
CA THR A 31 -0.89 17.06 18.47
C THR A 31 0.27 17.38 19.42
N LYS A 32 0.20 16.89 20.67
CA LYS A 32 1.32 17.05 21.62
C LYS A 32 2.60 16.37 21.13
N GLU A 33 2.48 15.38 20.24
CA GLU A 33 3.56 14.53 19.77
C GLU A 33 4.09 14.93 18.39
N GLY A 34 3.37 15.76 17.65
CA GLY A 34 3.75 16.15 16.31
C GLY A 34 2.67 16.84 15.49
N LYS A 35 2.88 16.86 14.18
CA LYS A 35 2.00 17.46 13.18
C LYS A 35 1.49 16.39 12.23
N VAL A 36 0.19 16.35 12.01
CA VAL A 36 -0.45 15.49 11.01
C VAL A 36 -0.99 16.37 9.89
N GLU A 37 -0.65 16.04 8.66
CA GLU A 37 -1.14 16.70 7.44
C GLU A 37 -1.90 15.67 6.61
N VAL A 38 -3.15 15.95 6.27
CA VAL A 38 -4.02 15.08 5.48
C VAL A 38 -4.43 15.80 4.22
N LYS A 39 -4.10 15.26 3.05
CA LYS A 39 -4.53 15.75 1.75
C LYS A 39 -5.67 14.89 1.23
N GLU A 40 -6.79 15.53 0.94
CA GLU A 40 -8.00 14.91 0.39
C GLU A 40 -8.27 15.45 -1.01
N SER A 41 -8.64 14.58 -1.94
CA SER A 41 -9.12 14.94 -3.28
C SER A 41 -10.39 14.14 -3.56
N GLY A 42 -11.42 14.79 -4.11
CA GLY A 42 -12.72 14.14 -4.36
C GLY A 42 -13.48 13.66 -3.12
N GLY A 43 -13.05 14.04 -1.91
CA GLY A 43 -13.60 13.53 -0.65
C GLY A 43 -12.88 12.30 -0.09
N GLU A 44 -11.87 11.80 -0.80
CA GLU A 44 -11.04 10.67 -0.36
C GLU A 44 -9.64 11.15 0.05
N MET A 45 -9.07 10.53 1.07
CA MET A 45 -7.69 10.78 1.47
C MET A 45 -6.74 10.25 0.39
N GLN A 46 -5.76 11.07 0.00
CA GLN A 46 -4.71 10.74 -0.96
C GLN A 46 -3.33 10.63 -0.28
N GLU A 47 -3.07 11.49 0.71
CA GLU A 47 -1.81 11.50 1.45
C GLU A 47 -2.07 11.86 2.91
N MET A 48 -1.46 11.14 3.84
CA MET A 48 -1.37 11.51 5.25
C MET A 48 0.09 11.52 5.67
N LYS A 49 0.59 12.67 6.10
CA LYS A 49 1.96 12.85 6.59
C LYS A 49 1.94 13.12 8.09
N ILE A 50 2.57 12.24 8.86
CA ILE A 50 2.74 12.35 10.31
C ILE A 50 4.20 12.73 10.58
N THR A 51 4.42 13.89 11.19
CA THR A 51 5.75 14.39 11.55
C THR A 51 5.85 14.51 13.07
N THR A 52 6.70 13.71 13.69
CA THR A 52 7.01 13.76 15.14
C THR A 52 8.47 14.15 15.33
N LYS A 53 8.91 14.32 16.59
CA LYS A 53 10.33 14.51 16.93
C LYS A 53 11.20 13.32 16.54
N GLU A 54 10.59 12.16 16.39
CA GLU A 54 11.28 10.94 16.02
C GLU A 54 11.46 10.86 14.51
N GLY A 55 10.53 11.37 13.70
CA GLY A 55 10.69 11.40 12.25
C GLY A 55 9.38 11.65 11.53
N THR A 56 9.36 11.35 10.24
CA THR A 56 8.20 11.51 9.37
C THR A 56 7.77 10.18 8.79
N ALA A 57 6.49 9.86 8.91
CA ALA A 57 5.81 8.80 8.18
C ALA A 57 4.86 9.43 7.16
N THR A 58 4.90 8.95 5.92
CA THR A 58 3.99 9.38 4.84
C THR A 58 3.20 8.19 4.37
N PHE A 59 1.88 8.24 4.54
CA PHE A 59 0.92 7.32 3.98
C PHE A 59 0.38 7.90 2.67
N ARG A 60 0.38 7.13 1.58
CA ARG A 60 -0.24 7.52 0.31
C ARG A 60 -1.22 6.46 -0.14
N THR A 61 -2.31 6.87 -0.78
CA THR A 61 -3.35 6.01 -1.34
C THR A 61 -3.58 6.35 -2.80
N GLY A 62 -4.10 5.39 -3.55
CA GLY A 62 -4.54 5.59 -4.93
C GLY A 62 -3.44 5.44 -5.98
N GLU A 63 -2.21 5.92 -5.75
CA GLU A 63 -1.09 5.80 -6.70
C GLU A 63 -0.22 4.55 -6.47
N ILE A 64 0.14 3.87 -7.57
CA ILE A 64 1.12 2.77 -7.52
C ILE A 64 2.51 3.39 -7.40
N SER A 65 3.20 3.06 -6.32
CA SER A 65 4.56 3.53 -6.06
C SER A 65 5.53 3.08 -7.17
N GLU A 66 6.47 3.96 -7.55
CA GLU A 66 7.44 3.72 -8.64
C GLU A 66 8.27 2.44 -8.45
N ASP A 67 8.52 2.07 -7.20
CA ASP A 67 9.29 0.88 -6.83
C ASP A 67 8.52 -0.43 -7.02
N ILE A 68 7.19 -0.37 -7.09
CA ILE A 68 6.29 -1.48 -7.41
C ILE A 68 6.08 -1.63 -8.91
N LYS A 69 6.08 -0.52 -9.68
CA LYS A 69 5.76 -0.53 -11.11
C LYS A 69 6.47 -1.62 -11.94
N PRO A 70 7.77 -1.94 -11.71
CA PRO A 70 8.45 -3.01 -12.44
C PRO A 70 7.84 -4.41 -12.24
N PHE A 71 7.07 -4.61 -11.17
CA PHE A 71 6.42 -5.88 -10.82
C PHE A 71 4.94 -5.91 -11.25
N VAL A 72 4.41 -4.85 -11.84
CA VAL A 72 3.01 -4.79 -12.28
C VAL A 72 2.81 -5.67 -13.51
N TYR A 73 1.82 -6.56 -13.44
CA TYR A 73 1.43 -7.40 -14.58
C TYR A 73 0.86 -6.54 -15.72
N PRO A 74 1.31 -6.73 -16.97
CA PRO A 74 0.80 -6.00 -18.13
C PRO A 74 -0.72 -6.17 -18.30
N GLY A 75 -1.45 -5.06 -18.44
CA GLY A 75 -2.91 -5.09 -18.60
C GLY A 75 -3.71 -5.30 -17.32
N ALA A 76 -3.05 -5.38 -16.15
CA ALA A 76 -3.76 -5.37 -14.87
C ALA A 76 -4.34 -3.98 -14.56
N SER A 77 -5.58 -3.95 -14.09
CA SER A 77 -6.26 -2.75 -13.61
C SER A 77 -6.23 -2.67 -12.09
N ARG A 78 -6.18 -1.44 -11.56
CA ARG A 78 -6.29 -1.20 -10.11
C ARG A 78 -7.69 -1.52 -9.63
N LYS A 79 -7.79 -2.11 -8.44
CA LYS A 79 -9.02 -2.04 -7.65
C LYS A 79 -9.10 -0.67 -6.96
N GLU A 80 -10.30 -0.12 -6.81
CA GLU A 80 -10.52 1.13 -6.08
C GLU A 80 -9.98 1.03 -4.64
N GLY A 81 -9.26 2.05 -4.16
CA GLY A 81 -8.51 1.99 -2.88
C GLY A 81 -7.36 0.98 -2.84
N GLY A 82 -7.03 0.35 -3.96
CA GLY A 82 -6.15 -0.83 -4.01
C GLY A 82 -4.66 -0.53 -3.86
N ALA A 83 -4.20 0.71 -3.93
CA ALA A 83 -2.78 1.02 -3.76
C ALA A 83 -2.57 1.84 -2.49
N TRP A 84 -1.64 1.43 -1.64
CA TRP A 84 -1.19 2.20 -0.49
C TRP A 84 0.32 2.08 -0.27
N SER A 85 0.93 3.09 0.32
CA SER A 85 2.34 3.03 0.72
C SER A 85 2.58 3.80 2.01
N ILE A 86 3.53 3.31 2.80
CA ILE A 86 4.07 3.96 3.99
C ILE A 86 5.57 4.13 3.76
N GLN A 87 6.04 5.37 3.79
CA GLN A 87 7.47 5.67 3.76
C GLN A 87 7.88 6.40 5.02
N THR A 88 9.00 5.98 5.61
CA THR A 88 9.58 6.67 6.76
C THR A 88 10.93 7.27 6.38
N ASN A 89 11.32 8.38 7.02
CA ASN A 89 12.52 9.14 6.64
C ASN A 89 13.70 8.99 7.62
N LYS A 90 13.63 8.09 8.60
CA LYS A 90 14.83 7.79 9.42
C LYS A 90 15.79 6.94 8.57
N GLU A 91 17.09 7.20 8.67
CA GLU A 91 18.18 6.52 7.93
C GLU A 91 18.20 4.97 8.03
N LYS A 92 17.37 4.37 8.89
CA LYS A 92 17.20 2.91 9.04
C LYS A 92 15.75 2.45 9.02
N ALA A 93 14.80 3.38 8.92
CA ALA A 93 13.39 3.04 8.91
C ALA A 93 12.99 2.94 7.44
N GLY A 94 12.76 1.71 7.03
CA GLY A 94 12.36 1.38 5.67
C GLY A 94 10.99 1.93 5.29
N GLY A 95 10.45 1.39 4.20
CA GLY A 95 9.08 1.64 3.75
C GLY A 95 8.36 0.34 3.47
N ILE A 96 7.05 0.40 3.37
CA ILE A 96 6.25 -0.68 2.80
C ILE A 96 5.29 -0.08 1.78
N SER A 97 5.25 -0.63 0.59
CA SER A 97 4.29 -0.29 -0.45
C SER A 97 3.50 -1.53 -0.81
N SER A 98 2.21 -1.35 -1.11
CA SER A 98 1.31 -2.44 -1.45
C SER A 98 0.35 -1.98 -2.55
N THR A 99 0.08 -2.84 -3.53
CA THR A 99 -0.97 -2.62 -4.51
C THR A 99 -1.79 -3.87 -4.77
N TYR A 100 -3.09 -3.68 -4.93
CA TYR A 100 -4.09 -4.66 -5.31
C TYR A 100 -4.55 -4.37 -6.73
N LEU A 101 -4.35 -5.34 -7.60
CA LEU A 101 -4.66 -5.28 -9.02
C LEU A 101 -5.52 -6.48 -9.39
N SER A 102 -6.14 -6.41 -10.57
CA SER A 102 -6.84 -7.52 -11.19
C SER A 102 -6.56 -7.56 -12.68
N THR A 103 -6.47 -8.74 -13.27
CA THR A 103 -6.45 -8.95 -14.72
C THR A 103 -7.55 -9.91 -15.12
N LYS A 104 -7.98 -9.85 -16.39
CA LYS A 104 -8.91 -10.82 -16.99
C LYS A 104 -8.23 -12.12 -17.39
N ASP A 105 -6.90 -12.14 -17.41
CA ASP A 105 -6.11 -13.34 -17.70
C ASP A 105 -6.23 -14.37 -16.59
N ASP A 106 -6.25 -15.65 -17.00
CA ASP A 106 -6.28 -16.79 -16.08
C ASP A 106 -5.00 -16.87 -15.25
N ILE A 107 -5.12 -17.51 -14.09
CA ILE A 107 -4.03 -17.55 -13.10
C ILE A 107 -2.81 -18.29 -13.63
N ASP A 108 -2.97 -19.30 -14.49
CA ASP A 108 -1.85 -20.06 -15.05
C ASP A 108 -1.01 -19.19 -15.99
N ARG A 109 -1.66 -18.37 -16.82
CA ARG A 109 -0.98 -17.37 -17.65
C ARG A 109 -0.22 -16.34 -16.81
N VAL A 110 -0.81 -15.87 -15.71
CA VAL A 110 -0.16 -14.89 -14.82
C VAL A 110 1.02 -15.51 -14.06
N ILE A 111 0.88 -16.75 -13.59
CA ILE A 111 1.97 -17.54 -12.97
C ILE A 111 3.13 -17.69 -13.95
N ALA A 112 2.86 -18.09 -15.20
CA ALA A 112 3.89 -18.28 -16.22
C ALA A 112 4.68 -16.98 -16.47
N TYR A 113 3.99 -15.85 -16.56
CA TYR A 113 4.63 -14.54 -16.69
C TYR A 113 5.58 -14.23 -15.53
N TYR A 114 5.17 -14.46 -14.27
CA TYR A 114 6.03 -14.16 -13.12
C TYR A 114 7.19 -15.14 -12.97
N LYS A 115 7.00 -16.41 -13.33
CA LYS A 115 8.12 -17.38 -13.41
C LYS A 115 9.20 -16.90 -14.38
N GLU A 116 8.80 -16.42 -15.56
CA GLU A 116 9.74 -15.95 -16.57
C GLU A 116 10.37 -14.59 -16.21
N SER A 117 9.55 -13.59 -15.86
CA SER A 117 10.03 -12.23 -15.56
C SER A 117 10.89 -12.14 -14.31
N LEU A 118 10.75 -13.08 -13.38
CA LEU A 118 11.54 -13.13 -12.15
C LEU A 118 12.64 -14.20 -12.16
N LYS A 119 12.85 -14.94 -13.25
CA LYS A 119 13.77 -16.10 -13.28
C LYS A 119 15.18 -15.77 -12.77
N ASP A 120 15.71 -14.61 -13.15
CA ASP A 120 17.06 -14.18 -12.78
C ASP A 120 17.17 -13.72 -11.32
N LYS A 121 16.02 -13.44 -10.69
CA LYS A 121 15.90 -13.04 -9.27
C LYS A 121 15.75 -14.24 -8.33
N LYS A 122 15.65 -15.47 -8.86
CA LYS A 122 15.49 -16.72 -8.09
C LYS A 122 14.42 -16.63 -6.99
N PRO A 123 13.15 -16.34 -7.33
CA PRO A 123 12.09 -16.16 -6.35
C PRO A 123 11.83 -17.46 -5.58
N GLU A 124 11.50 -17.33 -4.30
CA GLU A 124 10.81 -18.38 -3.56
C GLU A 124 9.39 -18.47 -4.14
N TYR A 125 9.05 -19.63 -4.72
CA TYR A 125 7.77 -19.88 -5.35
C TYR A 125 6.96 -20.89 -4.53
N ALA A 126 5.68 -20.59 -4.31
CA ALA A 126 4.72 -21.52 -3.75
C ALA A 126 3.42 -21.48 -4.56
N GLU A 127 2.78 -22.63 -4.74
CA GLU A 127 1.47 -22.76 -5.38
C GLU A 127 0.61 -23.67 -4.53
N MET A 128 -0.67 -23.32 -4.38
CA MET A 128 -1.65 -24.16 -3.71
C MET A 128 -2.98 -24.11 -4.45
N THR A 129 -3.67 -25.24 -4.48
CA THR A 129 -5.06 -25.31 -4.94
C THR A 129 -5.96 -25.54 -3.73
N THR A 130 -6.97 -24.69 -3.57
CA THR A 130 -7.98 -24.79 -2.53
C THR A 130 -9.35 -25.10 -3.16
N PRO A 131 -10.38 -25.49 -2.37
CA PRO A 131 -11.75 -25.59 -2.89
C PRO A 131 -12.28 -24.30 -3.52
N ASN A 132 -11.70 -23.15 -3.15
CA ASN A 132 -12.11 -21.83 -3.63
C ASN A 132 -11.31 -21.35 -4.85
N GLY A 133 -10.39 -22.16 -5.38
CA GLY A 133 -9.55 -21.84 -6.52
C GLY A 133 -8.06 -21.96 -6.25
N LYS A 134 -7.27 -21.61 -7.26
CA LYS A 134 -5.80 -21.63 -7.20
C LYS A 134 -5.23 -20.35 -6.59
N MET A 135 -4.14 -20.50 -5.84
CA MET A 135 -3.31 -19.41 -5.32
C MET A 135 -1.84 -19.69 -5.63
N ALA A 136 -1.07 -18.63 -5.87
CA ALA A 136 0.38 -18.73 -6.00
C ALA A 136 1.08 -17.52 -5.38
N SER A 137 2.32 -17.69 -4.95
CA SER A 137 3.14 -16.59 -4.45
C SER A 137 4.57 -16.65 -4.96
N PHE A 138 5.14 -15.47 -5.17
CA PHE A 138 6.54 -15.25 -5.52
C PHE A 138 7.14 -14.30 -4.50
N THR A 139 8.22 -14.70 -3.84
CA THR A 139 8.96 -13.83 -2.92
C THR A 139 10.39 -13.66 -3.42
N VAL A 140 10.78 -12.42 -3.69
CA VAL A 140 12.16 -12.06 -4.04
C VAL A 140 12.75 -11.26 -2.88
N LYS A 141 13.85 -11.75 -2.33
CA LYS A 141 14.63 -11.06 -1.29
C LYS A 141 15.75 -10.28 -1.97
N GLU A 142 15.82 -8.97 -1.70
CA GLU A 142 16.90 -8.09 -2.18
C GLU A 142 17.66 -7.58 -0.95
N PRO A 143 18.82 -8.18 -0.57
CA PRO A 143 19.49 -7.94 0.71
C PRO A 143 19.62 -6.46 1.11
N ASP A 144 19.92 -5.61 0.13
CA ASP A 144 20.17 -4.17 0.32
C ASP A 144 18.97 -3.27 -0.02
N ARG A 145 17.89 -3.83 -0.58
CA ARG A 145 16.71 -3.07 -1.05
C ARG A 145 15.41 -3.53 -0.42
N GLY A 146 15.47 -4.53 0.46
CA GLY A 146 14.34 -5.14 1.13
C GLY A 146 13.83 -6.39 0.40
N GLY A 147 12.56 -6.41 -0.01
CA GLY A 147 12.01 -7.58 -0.69
C GLY A 147 10.63 -7.31 -1.27
N VAL A 148 10.25 -8.10 -2.27
CA VAL A 148 8.94 -8.04 -2.91
C VAL A 148 8.25 -9.40 -2.80
N THR A 149 6.98 -9.36 -2.45
CA THR A 149 6.09 -10.52 -2.45
C THR A 149 4.93 -10.23 -3.39
N ILE A 150 4.68 -11.15 -4.32
CA ILE A 150 3.57 -11.13 -5.26
C ILE A 150 2.69 -12.31 -4.93
N VAL A 151 1.42 -12.06 -4.62
CA VAL A 151 0.40 -13.07 -4.35
C VAL A 151 -0.63 -13.02 -5.46
N LEU A 152 -0.93 -14.18 -6.02
CA LEU A 152 -1.91 -14.39 -7.07
C LEU A 152 -3.06 -15.21 -6.52
N ASN A 153 -4.28 -14.77 -6.74
CA ASN A 153 -5.48 -15.50 -6.40
C ASN A 153 -6.40 -15.59 -7.61
N GLU A 154 -6.90 -16.78 -7.90
CA GLU A 154 -7.98 -16.95 -8.85
C GLU A 154 -9.25 -16.27 -8.30
N ILE A 155 -9.98 -15.54 -9.15
CA ILE A 155 -11.23 -14.88 -8.73
C ILE A 155 -12.34 -15.94 -8.65
N PRO A 156 -12.90 -16.25 -7.47
CA PRO A 156 -13.98 -17.23 -7.37
C PRO A 156 -15.21 -16.72 -8.13
N GLN A 157 -15.80 -17.55 -8.98
CA GLN A 157 -17.02 -17.24 -9.75
C GLN A 157 -16.89 -16.07 -10.76
N GLY A 158 -15.69 -15.50 -10.90
CA GLY A 158 -15.33 -14.52 -11.92
C GLY A 158 -14.30 -15.08 -12.89
N LYS A 159 -14.10 -14.40 -14.03
CA LYS A 159 -12.97 -14.70 -14.91
C LYS A 159 -11.80 -13.78 -14.56
N GLY A 160 -10.65 -14.35 -14.25
CA GLY A 160 -9.40 -13.61 -14.10
C GLY A 160 -8.64 -13.90 -12.82
N THR A 161 -7.67 -13.04 -12.54
CA THR A 161 -6.69 -13.20 -11.46
C THR A 161 -6.56 -11.91 -10.67
N GLU A 162 -6.61 -12.02 -9.34
CA GLU A 162 -6.22 -10.95 -8.42
C GLU A 162 -4.73 -11.01 -8.17
N ILE A 163 -4.10 -9.85 -8.14
CA ILE A 163 -2.65 -9.70 -7.96
C ILE A 163 -2.42 -8.73 -6.81
N HIS A 164 -1.82 -9.21 -5.73
CA HIS A 164 -1.39 -8.39 -4.61
C HIS A 164 0.13 -8.33 -4.58
N ILE A 165 0.68 -7.14 -4.75
CA ILE A 165 2.14 -6.91 -4.71
C ILE A 165 2.44 -6.12 -3.45
N THR A 166 3.31 -6.64 -2.60
CA THR A 166 3.86 -5.95 -1.42
C THR A 166 5.35 -5.82 -1.59
N LYS A 167 5.89 -4.62 -1.35
CA LYS A 167 7.32 -4.37 -1.36
C LYS A 167 7.75 -3.71 -0.05
N VAL A 168 8.72 -4.32 0.60
CA VAL A 168 9.43 -3.74 1.73
C VAL A 168 10.66 -3.05 1.20
N ILE A 169 10.82 -1.78 1.54
CA ILE A 169 11.97 -0.94 1.23
C ILE A 169 12.82 -0.88 2.51
N ARG A 170 14.14 -0.99 2.41
CA ARG A 170 15.07 -0.80 3.53
C ARG A 170 15.90 0.44 3.35
#